data_AF-A0A7Y4TPR4-F1
#
_entry.id   AF-A0A7Y4TPR4-F1
#
_cell.length_a   1.000
_cell.length_b   1.000
_cell.length_c   1.000
_cell.angle_alpha   90.00
_cell.angle_beta   90.00
_cell.angle_gamma   90.00
#
_symmetry.space_group_name_H-M   'P 1'
#
loop_
_entity.id
_entity.type
_entity.pdbx_description
1 polymer ?
#
loop_
_entity_poly.entity_id
_entity_poly.type
_entity_poly.pdbx_seq_one_letter_code
_entity_poly.pdbx_strand_id
1 'polypeptide(L)'
;MSIYFRNFLMAAILALFMGGMAFAQGGSVNTEIPLNSGWKFQEAGKKEWLPATVPGCVHTDLIANKVIDDPFYRDNEKRLQWIGKTNWSYQLFFNVTLENLKRQNLEIVFEGLDTYASVFLNGKPVLEADNMFRVWRANVKSLLKPGQNTLLVKFRSPINEILPRMAKLDYELPASNDQGEKTSPYTRKAPYQYGWDWGPRFVTSGIWRPVTLVSWDNARIEDLHIEQNRLVKE
;
A
#
# COMPACT_ATOMS: atom_id res chain seq x y z
N MET A 1 14.20 5.10 66.44
CA MET A 1 13.04 5.30 65.55
C MET A 1 12.67 3.94 64.98
N SER A 2 11.53 3.42 65.41
CA SER A 2 11.22 1.98 65.42
C SER A 2 10.90 1.41 64.03
N ILE A 3 11.36 0.19 63.75
CA ILE A 3 11.10 -0.60 62.52
C ILE A 3 9.61 -0.59 62.11
N TYR A 4 8.71 -0.45 63.08
CA TYR A 4 7.27 -0.34 62.86
C TYR A 4 6.83 0.92 62.09
N PHE A 5 7.54 2.05 62.24
CA PHE A 5 7.21 3.30 61.52
C PHE A 5 7.62 3.26 60.05
N ARG A 6 8.71 2.53 59.76
CA ARG A 6 9.25 2.34 58.41
C ARG A 6 8.37 1.38 57.60
N ASN A 7 7.85 0.34 58.24
CA ASN A 7 6.91 -0.60 57.61
C ASN A 7 5.53 0.03 57.36
N PHE A 8 5.06 0.95 58.22
CA PHE A 8 3.80 1.65 58.00
C PHE A 8 3.88 2.65 56.84
N LEU A 9 5.01 3.36 56.69
CA LEU A 9 5.24 4.26 55.56
C LEU A 9 5.39 3.50 54.23
N MET A 10 6.02 2.32 54.24
CA MET A 10 6.16 1.47 53.06
C MET A 10 4.83 0.84 52.64
N ALA A 11 3.99 0.43 53.60
CA ALA A 11 2.64 -0.07 53.33
C ALA A 11 1.69 1.03 52.80
N ALA A 12 1.81 2.27 53.30
CA ALA A 12 1.04 3.41 52.82
C ALA A 12 1.43 3.83 51.39
N ILE A 13 2.72 3.76 51.03
CA ILE A 13 3.21 4.06 49.67
C ILE A 13 2.80 2.95 48.67
N LEU A 14 2.76 1.68 49.09
CA LEU A 14 2.23 0.59 48.27
C LEU A 14 0.70 0.68 48.08
N ALA A 15 -0.05 1.13 49.09
CA ALA A 15 -1.49 1.34 48.96
C ALA A 15 -1.83 2.54 48.05
N LEU A 16 -1.00 3.59 48.05
CA LEU A 16 -1.14 4.73 47.13
C LEU A 16 -0.77 4.39 45.67
N PHE A 17 0.08 3.38 45.44
CA PHE A 17 0.35 2.87 44.09
C PHE A 17 -0.70 1.86 43.59
N MET A 18 -1.44 1.20 44.48
CA MET A 18 -2.51 0.27 44.09
C MET A 18 -3.90 0.93 43.91
N GLY A 19 -4.08 2.18 44.34
CA GLY A 19 -5.35 2.91 44.22
C GLY A 19 -5.53 3.77 42.96
N GLY A 20 -4.50 3.87 42.10
CA GLY A 20 -4.48 4.80 40.97
C GLY A 20 -4.69 4.19 39.58
N MET A 21 -4.74 2.86 39.46
CA MET A 21 -5.09 2.21 38.19
C MET A 21 -6.55 1.80 38.24
N ALA A 22 -7.42 2.80 38.13
CA ALA A 22 -8.61 2.57 37.32
C ALA A 22 -8.07 2.18 35.93
N PHE A 23 -7.97 0.88 35.67
CA PHE A 23 -7.86 0.39 34.32
C PHE A 23 -9.00 1.05 33.57
N ALA A 24 -8.67 1.94 32.65
CA ALA A 24 -9.58 2.35 31.62
C ALA A 24 -9.91 1.09 30.81
N GLN A 25 -10.86 0.31 31.31
CA GLN A 25 -11.59 -0.67 30.54
C GLN A 25 -12.30 0.13 29.45
N GLY A 26 -11.69 0.16 28.27
CA GLY A 26 -12.15 1.02 27.18
C GLY A 26 -11.04 1.51 26.25
N GLY A 27 -9.84 0.92 26.28
CA GLY A 27 -8.90 1.07 25.17
C GLY A 27 -9.54 0.47 23.92
N SER A 28 -10.21 1.28 23.12
CA SER A 28 -10.80 0.84 21.86
C SER A 28 -9.72 0.17 21.02
N VAL A 29 -9.88 -1.11 20.70
CA VAL A 29 -8.92 -1.84 19.87
C VAL A 29 -8.82 -1.12 18.52
N ASN A 30 -7.60 -1.00 17.98
CA ASN A 30 -7.41 -0.50 16.62
C ASN A 30 -8.18 -1.41 15.66
N THR A 31 -8.98 -0.82 14.77
CA THR A 31 -9.77 -1.60 13.83
C THR A 31 -9.16 -1.50 12.45
N GLU A 32 -9.02 -2.65 11.80
CA GLU A 32 -8.56 -2.78 10.43
C GLU A 32 -9.66 -3.40 9.58
N ILE A 33 -10.04 -2.70 8.51
CA ILE A 33 -11.02 -3.18 7.54
C ILE A 33 -10.29 -3.45 6.22
N PRO A 34 -10.10 -4.73 5.83
CA PRO A 34 -9.49 -5.06 4.55
C PRO A 34 -10.34 -4.56 3.39
N LEU A 35 -9.70 -3.91 2.43
CA LEU A 35 -10.31 -3.39 1.21
C LEU A 35 -9.83 -4.20 -0.01
N ASN A 36 -9.83 -5.54 0.10
CA ASN A 36 -9.21 -6.44 -0.91
C ASN A 36 -10.21 -7.01 -1.93
N SER A 37 -11.53 -6.86 -1.72
CA SER A 37 -12.56 -7.48 -2.57
C SER A 37 -13.43 -6.45 -3.29
N GLY A 38 -13.89 -6.78 -4.50
CA GLY A 38 -14.84 -5.96 -5.26
C GLY A 38 -14.19 -4.90 -6.15
N TRP A 39 -12.88 -4.99 -6.35
CA TRP A 39 -12.15 -4.10 -7.25
C TRP A 39 -12.54 -4.33 -8.70
N LYS A 40 -12.51 -3.25 -9.46
CA LYS A 40 -12.55 -3.26 -10.91
C LYS A 40 -11.35 -2.51 -11.46
N PHE A 41 -10.90 -2.87 -12.65
CA PHE A 41 -9.86 -2.16 -13.36
C PHE A 41 -10.28 -1.83 -14.79
N GLN A 42 -9.61 -0.84 -15.36
CA GLN A 42 -9.74 -0.50 -16.77
C GLN A 42 -8.43 0.09 -17.30
N GLU A 43 -8.24 -0.02 -18.60
CA GLU A 43 -7.33 0.86 -19.32
C GLU A 43 -7.87 2.29 -19.27
N ALA A 44 -7.02 3.25 -18.90
CA ALA A 44 -7.44 4.63 -18.67
C ALA A 44 -8.05 5.25 -19.94
N GLY A 45 -9.24 5.84 -19.80
CA GLY A 45 -9.97 6.46 -20.90
C GLY A 45 -10.93 5.52 -21.63
N LYS A 46 -10.85 4.20 -21.43
CA LYS A 46 -11.90 3.28 -21.89
C LYS A 46 -13.14 3.36 -20.97
N LYS A 47 -14.28 2.93 -21.51
CA LYS A 47 -15.57 2.95 -20.81
C LYS A 47 -15.81 1.70 -19.97
N GLU A 48 -15.17 0.60 -20.33
CA GLU A 48 -15.43 -0.71 -19.74
C GLU A 48 -14.55 -0.96 -18.52
N TRP A 49 -15.22 -1.27 -17.40
CA TRP A 49 -14.58 -1.69 -16.15
C TRP A 49 -14.73 -3.20 -15.99
N LEU A 50 -13.60 -3.90 -15.89
CA LEU A 50 -13.54 -5.34 -15.72
C LEU A 50 -13.25 -5.68 -14.25
N PRO A 51 -13.71 -6.84 -13.73
CA PRO A 51 -13.31 -7.35 -12.43
C PRO A 51 -11.79 -7.39 -12.25
N ALA A 52 -11.31 -7.05 -11.05
CA ALA A 52 -9.90 -7.10 -10.70
C ALA A 52 -9.67 -7.76 -9.33
N THR A 53 -8.51 -8.38 -9.18
CA THR A 53 -8.07 -8.99 -7.91
C THR A 53 -7.05 -8.11 -7.23
N VAL A 54 -7.26 -7.83 -5.95
CA VAL A 54 -6.32 -7.08 -5.10
C VAL A 54 -6.07 -7.91 -3.83
N PRO A 55 -4.81 -8.21 -3.46
CA PRO A 55 -3.57 -7.87 -4.17
C PRO A 55 -3.43 -8.53 -5.54
N GLY A 56 -2.86 -7.81 -6.51
CA GLY A 56 -2.71 -8.31 -7.88
C GLY A 56 -2.06 -7.29 -8.82
N CYS A 57 -2.09 -7.59 -10.12
CA CYS A 57 -1.57 -6.70 -11.15
C CYS A 57 -2.37 -6.77 -12.46
N VAL A 58 -2.17 -5.79 -13.34
CA VAL A 58 -2.92 -5.66 -14.59
C VAL A 58 -2.78 -6.87 -15.50
N HIS A 59 -1.62 -7.53 -15.55
CA HIS A 59 -1.44 -8.72 -16.39
C HIS A 59 -2.33 -9.87 -15.93
N THR A 60 -2.38 -10.15 -14.62
CA THR A 60 -3.22 -11.21 -14.07
C THR A 60 -4.71 -10.88 -14.20
N ASP A 61 -5.08 -9.61 -14.08
CA ASP A 61 -6.47 -9.19 -14.29
C ASP A 61 -6.88 -9.30 -15.76
N LEU A 62 -6.01 -8.96 -16.71
CA LEU A 62 -6.26 -9.15 -18.14
C LEU A 62 -6.41 -10.63 -18.51
N ILE A 63 -5.58 -11.52 -17.93
CA ILE A 63 -5.68 -12.97 -18.10
C ILE A 63 -7.01 -13.50 -17.55
N ALA A 64 -7.37 -13.11 -16.32
CA ALA A 64 -8.62 -13.55 -15.67
C ALA A 64 -9.86 -13.14 -16.47
N ASN A 65 -9.80 -11.99 -17.14
CA ASN A 65 -10.87 -11.48 -18.01
C ASN A 65 -10.73 -11.93 -19.48
N LYS A 66 -9.78 -12.80 -19.82
CA LYS A 66 -9.53 -13.32 -21.18
C LYS A 66 -9.29 -12.23 -22.22
N VAL A 67 -8.71 -11.11 -21.81
CA VAL A 67 -8.34 -9.98 -22.69
C VAL A 67 -7.00 -10.24 -23.38
N ILE A 68 -6.13 -11.02 -22.74
CA ILE A 68 -4.84 -11.43 -23.29
C ILE A 68 -4.68 -12.95 -23.19
N ASP A 69 -3.91 -13.52 -24.11
CA ASP A 69 -3.49 -14.91 -24.07
C ASP A 69 -2.49 -15.17 -22.92
N ASP A 70 -2.21 -16.45 -22.65
CA ASP A 70 -1.18 -16.84 -21.69
C ASP A 70 0.17 -16.18 -22.06
N PRO A 71 0.73 -15.31 -21.20
CA PRO A 71 1.95 -14.57 -21.47
C PRO A 71 3.19 -15.48 -21.62
N PHE A 72 3.17 -16.68 -21.05
CA PHE A 72 4.30 -17.62 -21.08
C PHE A 72 4.22 -18.61 -22.24
N TYR A 73 3.12 -18.64 -22.99
CA TYR A 73 2.99 -19.55 -24.12
C TYR A 73 3.74 -19.01 -25.35
N ARG A 74 4.71 -19.81 -25.83
CA ARG A 74 5.50 -19.54 -27.06
C ARG A 74 6.12 -18.14 -27.06
N ASP A 75 5.77 -17.29 -28.03
CA ASP A 75 6.31 -15.96 -28.27
C ASP A 75 5.34 -14.83 -27.90
N ASN A 76 4.32 -15.14 -27.09
CA ASN A 76 3.28 -14.19 -26.71
C ASN A 76 3.81 -12.94 -26.00
N GLU A 77 4.92 -13.04 -25.26
CA GLU A 77 5.58 -11.93 -24.58
C GLU A 77 5.68 -10.66 -25.44
N LYS A 78 6.13 -10.80 -26.70
CA LYS A 78 6.34 -9.66 -27.62
C LYS A 78 5.06 -8.89 -27.90
N ARG A 79 3.91 -9.57 -27.90
CA ARG A 79 2.60 -9.00 -28.21
C ARG A 79 1.98 -8.27 -27.02
N LEU A 80 2.52 -8.45 -25.82
CA LEU A 80 1.96 -7.92 -24.57
C LEU A 80 2.66 -6.64 -24.08
N GLN A 81 3.70 -6.18 -24.78
CA GLN A 81 4.51 -5.02 -24.37
C GLN A 81 3.73 -3.70 -24.30
N TRP A 82 2.57 -3.62 -24.96
CA TRP A 82 1.67 -2.46 -24.86
C TRP A 82 1.18 -2.22 -23.44
N ILE A 83 1.03 -3.28 -22.62
CA ILE A 83 0.47 -3.19 -21.26
C ILE A 83 1.30 -2.24 -20.38
N GLY A 84 2.63 -2.32 -20.47
CA GLY A 84 3.54 -1.46 -19.72
C GLY A 84 3.60 -0.01 -20.21
N LYS A 85 3.09 0.27 -21.41
CA LYS A 85 2.98 1.61 -22.02
C LYS A 85 1.60 2.22 -21.82
N THR A 86 0.71 1.53 -21.12
CA THR A 86 -0.66 1.94 -20.89
C THR A 86 -0.85 2.49 -19.48
N ASN A 87 -1.69 3.51 -19.35
CA ASN A 87 -2.17 3.98 -18.05
C ASN A 87 -3.37 3.12 -17.62
N TRP A 88 -3.43 2.79 -16.34
CA TRP A 88 -4.46 1.91 -15.79
C TRP A 88 -5.21 2.60 -14.66
N SER A 89 -6.46 2.21 -14.43
CA SER A 89 -7.26 2.70 -13.31
C SER A 89 -7.90 1.53 -12.57
N TYR A 90 -7.83 1.55 -11.25
CA TYR A 90 -8.50 0.61 -10.35
C TYR A 90 -9.54 1.36 -9.51
N GLN A 91 -10.73 0.78 -9.32
CA GLN A 91 -11.82 1.38 -8.55
C GLN A 91 -12.41 0.38 -7.56
N LEU A 92 -12.75 0.86 -6.38
CA LEU A 92 -13.47 0.14 -5.35
C LEU A 92 -14.62 1.00 -4.80
N PHE A 93 -15.77 0.37 -4.60
CA PHE A 93 -16.84 0.90 -3.76
C PHE A 93 -16.84 0.15 -2.44
N PHE A 94 -16.81 0.87 -1.32
CA PHE A 94 -16.80 0.27 0.01
C PHE A 94 -17.68 1.07 0.97
N ASN A 95 -18.26 0.40 1.97
CA ASN A 95 -19.15 1.05 2.93
C ASN A 95 -18.40 1.40 4.22
N VAL A 96 -18.69 2.57 4.77
CA VAL A 96 -18.21 3.04 6.07
C VAL A 96 -19.39 3.34 6.97
N THR A 97 -19.39 2.77 8.17
CA THR A 97 -20.48 2.95 9.14
C THR A 97 -20.30 4.23 9.93
N LEU A 98 -21.38 4.75 10.52
CA LEU A 98 -21.28 5.87 11.47
C LEU A 98 -20.36 5.56 12.65
N GLU A 99 -20.28 4.30 13.07
CA GLU A 99 -19.38 3.87 14.15
C GLU A 99 -17.91 4.01 13.74
N ASN A 100 -17.56 3.65 12.50
CA ASN A 100 -16.20 3.87 11.99
C ASN A 100 -15.83 5.35 12.00
N LEU A 101 -16.77 6.25 11.70
CA LEU A 101 -16.53 7.69 11.65
C LEU A 101 -16.37 8.35 13.03
N LYS A 102 -16.79 7.69 14.11
CA LYS A 102 -16.56 8.18 15.49
C LYS A 102 -15.09 8.11 15.91
N ARG A 103 -14.30 7.25 15.27
CA ARG A 103 -12.87 7.05 15.54
C ARG A 103 -12.11 8.36 15.38
N GLN A 104 -11.14 8.64 16.25
CA GLN A 104 -10.39 9.90 16.18
C GLN A 104 -9.55 10.00 14.90
N ASN A 105 -8.99 8.87 14.46
CA ASN A 105 -8.11 8.78 13.30
C ASN A 105 -8.58 7.68 12.34
N LEU A 106 -8.50 7.96 11.04
CA LEU A 106 -8.82 7.04 9.94
C LEU A 106 -7.80 7.21 8.83
N GLU A 107 -7.10 6.14 8.50
CA GLU A 107 -6.15 6.08 7.38
C GLU A 107 -6.52 4.99 6.39
N ILE A 108 -6.35 5.27 5.09
CA ILE A 108 -6.20 4.19 4.11
C ILE A 108 -4.71 3.89 3.98
N VAL A 109 -4.38 2.61 4.07
CA VAL A 109 -3.02 2.09 4.00
C VAL A 109 -2.93 1.19 2.77
N PHE A 110 -2.01 1.53 1.87
CA PHE A 110 -1.59 0.68 0.77
C PHE A 110 -0.23 0.10 1.13
N GLU A 111 -0.16 -1.21 1.32
CA GLU A 111 1.12 -1.87 1.65
C GLU A 111 2.07 -1.94 0.45
N GLY A 112 1.58 -1.67 -0.77
CA GLY A 112 2.37 -1.67 -1.98
C GLY A 112 1.58 -1.21 -3.21
N LEU A 113 2.07 -0.16 -3.86
CA LEU A 113 1.56 0.36 -5.13
C LEU A 113 2.67 0.26 -6.17
N ASP A 114 2.41 -0.44 -7.27
CA ASP A 114 3.37 -0.62 -8.36
C ASP A 114 2.96 0.22 -9.59
N THR A 115 3.55 1.37 -9.88
CA THR A 115 4.47 2.16 -9.04
C THR A 115 3.99 3.61 -8.96
N TYR A 116 3.88 4.28 -10.11
CA TYR A 116 3.42 5.67 -10.20
C TYR A 116 1.90 5.73 -10.08
N ALA A 117 1.38 6.01 -8.89
CA ALA A 117 -0.05 5.94 -8.60
C ALA A 117 -0.60 7.24 -8.00
N SER A 118 -1.67 7.77 -8.57
CA SER A 118 -2.50 8.82 -7.99
C SER A 118 -3.74 8.20 -7.35
N VAL A 119 -3.94 8.41 -6.05
CA VAL A 119 -5.10 7.89 -5.32
C VAL A 119 -6.10 8.99 -5.02
N PHE A 120 -7.37 8.70 -5.27
CA PHE A 120 -8.50 9.58 -5.00
C PHE A 120 -9.54 8.86 -4.13
N LEU A 121 -10.06 9.57 -3.14
CA LEU A 121 -11.19 9.15 -2.32
C LEU A 121 -12.35 10.12 -2.55
N ASN A 122 -13.50 9.58 -2.95
CA ASN A 122 -14.70 10.39 -3.25
C ASN A 122 -14.41 11.55 -4.22
N GLY A 123 -13.52 11.31 -5.19
CA GLY A 123 -13.10 12.30 -6.20
C GLY A 123 -12.02 13.29 -5.73
N LYS A 124 -11.61 13.28 -4.46
CA LYS A 124 -10.53 14.15 -3.96
C LYS A 124 -9.19 13.41 -3.90
N PRO A 125 -8.07 14.03 -4.31
CA PRO A 125 -6.76 13.40 -4.23
C PRO A 125 -6.34 13.20 -2.77
N VAL A 126 -5.73 12.05 -2.46
CA VAL A 126 -5.29 11.72 -1.09
C VAL A 126 -3.84 11.29 -0.99
N LEU A 127 -3.26 10.78 -2.08
CA LEU A 127 -1.91 10.21 -2.09
C LEU A 127 -1.37 10.19 -3.52
N GLU A 128 -0.08 10.50 -3.68
CA GLU A 128 0.72 10.18 -4.86
C GLU A 128 1.83 9.22 -4.42
N ALA A 129 2.04 8.15 -5.18
CA ALA A 129 3.06 7.14 -4.95
C ALA A 129 3.99 7.04 -6.17
N ASP A 130 5.28 6.79 -5.91
CA ASP A 130 6.35 6.69 -6.91
C ASP A 130 7.36 5.57 -6.61
N ASN A 131 7.03 4.68 -5.68
CA ASN A 131 7.94 3.64 -5.18
C ASN A 131 7.18 2.38 -4.77
N MET A 132 7.46 1.28 -5.48
CA MET A 132 6.88 -0.04 -5.27
C MET A 132 7.15 -0.60 -3.89
N PHE A 133 8.28 -0.24 -3.29
CA PHE A 133 8.83 -0.85 -2.08
C PHE A 133 8.38 -0.16 -0.78
N ARG A 134 7.46 0.80 -0.87
CA ARG A 134 6.98 1.56 0.30
C ARG A 134 5.55 1.20 0.65
N VAL A 135 5.28 1.28 1.96
CA VAL A 135 3.92 1.43 2.48
C VAL A 135 3.51 2.89 2.36
N TRP A 136 2.30 3.12 1.88
CA TRP A 136 1.74 4.45 1.70
C TRP A 136 0.49 4.60 2.57
N ARG A 137 0.45 5.65 3.38
CA ARG A 137 -0.65 5.94 4.32
C ARG A 137 -1.23 7.31 4.00
N ALA A 138 -2.56 7.42 4.01
CA ALA A 138 -3.25 8.69 3.82
C ALA A 138 -4.32 8.86 4.90
N ASN A 139 -4.30 9.99 5.61
CA ASN A 139 -5.41 10.37 6.50
C ASN A 139 -6.63 10.72 5.66
N VAL A 140 -7.72 9.99 5.88
CA VAL A 140 -8.96 10.09 5.09
C VAL A 140 -10.18 10.50 5.91
N LYS A 141 -10.00 10.78 7.21
CA LYS A 141 -11.13 11.02 8.12
C LYS A 141 -12.08 12.11 7.62
N SER A 142 -11.54 13.23 7.13
CA SER A 142 -12.34 14.38 6.65
C SER A 142 -13.00 14.15 5.28
N LEU A 143 -12.65 13.06 4.59
CA LEU A 143 -13.08 12.74 3.23
C LEU A 143 -14.08 11.61 3.15
N LEU A 144 -14.13 10.76 4.18
CA LEU A 144 -15.08 9.68 4.30
C LEU A 144 -16.48 10.20 4.62
N LYS A 145 -17.48 9.51 4.10
CA LYS A 145 -18.90 9.76 4.37
C LYS A 145 -19.59 8.47 4.85
N PRO A 146 -20.68 8.55 5.62
CA PRO A 146 -21.44 7.37 5.99
C PRO A 146 -22.03 6.69 4.74
N GLY A 147 -22.06 5.37 4.74
CA GLY A 147 -22.49 4.56 3.59
C GLY A 147 -21.37 4.39 2.57
N GLN A 148 -21.72 4.41 1.29
CA GLN A 148 -20.82 4.06 0.20
C GLN A 148 -19.78 5.16 -0.08
N ASN A 149 -18.52 4.78 -0.16
CA ASN A 149 -17.38 5.59 -0.56
C ASN A 149 -16.74 4.98 -1.81
N THR A 150 -16.04 5.82 -2.59
CA THR A 150 -15.34 5.37 -3.80
C THR A 150 -13.86 5.65 -3.67
N LEU A 151 -13.05 4.60 -3.82
CA LEU A 151 -11.59 4.68 -3.94
C LEU A 151 -11.22 4.49 -5.42
N LEU A 152 -10.38 5.36 -5.95
CA LEU A 152 -9.89 5.30 -7.33
C LEU A 152 -8.37 5.44 -7.31
N VAL A 153 -7.67 4.47 -7.88
CA VAL A 153 -6.21 4.47 -8.03
C VAL A 153 -5.88 4.53 -9.50
N LYS A 154 -5.16 5.57 -9.94
CA LYS A 154 -4.74 5.74 -11.33
C LYS A 154 -3.24 5.48 -11.43
N PHE A 155 -2.85 4.43 -12.15
CA PHE A 155 -1.47 4.11 -12.45
C PHE A 155 -1.05 4.75 -13.76
N ARG A 156 0.04 5.52 -13.71
CA ARG A 156 0.73 6.02 -14.91
C ARG A 156 1.72 4.95 -15.38
N SER A 157 1.87 4.80 -16.70
CA SER A 157 2.86 3.89 -17.28
C SER A 157 4.26 4.24 -16.76
N PRO A 158 4.99 3.29 -16.16
CA PRO A 158 6.34 3.56 -15.68
C PRO A 158 7.35 3.82 -16.80
N ILE A 159 7.05 3.38 -18.02
CA ILE A 159 7.85 3.69 -19.21
C ILE A 159 7.60 5.14 -19.62
N ASN A 160 6.35 5.52 -19.87
CA ASN A 160 6.00 6.84 -20.40
C ASN A 160 6.22 7.96 -19.37
N GLU A 161 6.21 7.65 -18.07
CA GLU A 161 6.56 8.59 -16.99
C GLU A 161 8.05 9.00 -17.04
N ILE A 162 8.92 8.08 -17.45
CA ILE A 162 10.38 8.28 -17.41
C ILE A 162 10.96 8.76 -18.74
N LEU A 163 10.43 8.32 -19.88
CA LEU A 163 10.95 8.71 -21.20
C LEU A 163 11.17 10.24 -21.36
N PRO A 164 10.24 11.14 -20.96
CA PRO A 164 10.47 12.58 -21.07
C PRO A 164 11.56 13.12 -20.15
N ARG A 165 11.88 12.40 -19.05
CA ARG A 165 12.96 12.77 -18.13
C ARG A 165 14.31 12.36 -18.72
N MET A 166 14.39 11.14 -19.28
CA MET A 166 15.58 10.64 -19.97
C MET A 166 15.95 11.52 -21.17
N ALA A 167 14.97 11.98 -21.94
CA ALA A 167 15.19 12.86 -23.10
C ALA A 167 15.82 14.22 -22.75
N LYS A 168 15.89 14.59 -21.46
CA LYS A 168 16.53 15.82 -20.98
C LYS A 168 17.96 15.60 -20.45
N LEU A 169 18.42 14.36 -20.38
CA LEU A 169 19.76 14.01 -19.93
C LEU A 169 20.72 13.99 -21.13
N ASP A 170 21.97 14.34 -20.87
CA ASP A 170 23.09 14.26 -21.81
C ASP A 170 23.85 12.93 -21.71
N TYR A 171 23.36 11.99 -20.89
CA TYR A 171 23.91 10.66 -20.70
C TYR A 171 22.80 9.61 -20.57
N GLU A 172 23.18 8.34 -20.77
CA GLU A 172 22.34 7.17 -20.52
C GLU A 172 22.93 6.33 -19.39
N LEU A 173 22.08 5.89 -18.46
CA LEU A 173 22.50 4.92 -17.44
C LEU A 173 22.55 3.52 -18.04
N PRO A 174 23.63 2.75 -17.80
CA PRO A 174 23.76 1.40 -18.34
C PRO A 174 22.74 0.45 -17.70
N ALA A 175 21.87 -0.15 -18.52
CA ALA A 175 20.89 -1.14 -18.09
C ALA A 175 20.79 -2.27 -19.14
N SER A 176 21.83 -3.09 -19.26
CA SER A 176 21.88 -4.18 -20.26
C SER A 176 20.70 -5.15 -20.14
N ASN A 177 20.28 -5.46 -18.90
CA ASN A 177 19.19 -6.40 -18.63
C ASN A 177 17.78 -5.83 -18.85
N ASP A 178 17.60 -4.51 -18.90
CA ASP A 178 16.31 -3.92 -19.27
C ASP A 178 16.06 -4.17 -20.75
N GLN A 179 15.12 -5.05 -21.10
CA GLN A 179 14.93 -5.50 -22.49
C GLN A 179 14.06 -4.55 -23.33
N GLY A 180 13.94 -3.27 -22.94
CA GLY A 180 13.23 -2.25 -23.70
C GLY A 180 13.86 -0.88 -23.55
N GLU A 181 13.08 0.10 -23.12
CA GLU A 181 13.45 1.53 -23.17
C GLU A 181 14.48 1.98 -22.12
N LYS A 182 15.10 1.07 -21.37
CA LYS A 182 16.14 1.39 -20.36
C LYS A 182 15.65 2.35 -19.27
N THR A 183 14.35 2.29 -18.95
CA THR A 183 13.70 3.16 -17.96
C THR A 183 13.83 2.63 -16.53
N SER A 184 14.21 1.36 -16.36
CA SER A 184 14.32 0.71 -15.04
C SER A 184 15.21 1.42 -14.01
N PRO A 185 16.38 2.02 -14.35
CA PRO A 185 17.23 2.66 -13.33
C PRO A 185 16.60 3.90 -12.70
N TYR A 186 15.64 4.53 -13.39
CA TYR A 186 15.00 5.77 -12.97
C TYR A 186 13.73 5.55 -12.15
N THR A 187 13.29 4.30 -11.98
CA THR A 187 12.06 3.96 -11.25
C THR A 187 12.37 3.08 -10.05
N ARG A 188 11.77 3.37 -8.89
CA ARG A 188 11.83 2.49 -7.71
C ARG A 188 10.80 1.36 -7.83
N LYS A 189 11.08 0.43 -8.74
CA LYS A 189 10.26 -0.74 -9.11
C LYS A 189 11.15 -1.97 -9.26
N ALA A 190 10.58 -3.16 -9.16
CA ALA A 190 11.32 -4.41 -9.30
C ALA A 190 12.04 -4.49 -10.66
N PRO A 191 13.38 -4.54 -10.70
CA PRO A 191 14.13 -4.45 -11.96
C PRO A 191 13.79 -5.58 -12.95
N TYR A 192 13.56 -6.80 -12.46
CA TYR A 192 13.28 -7.97 -13.30
C TYR A 192 11.99 -7.85 -14.14
N GLN A 193 11.05 -6.97 -13.76
CA GLN A 193 9.83 -6.72 -14.55
C GLN A 193 10.14 -6.09 -15.92
N TYR A 194 11.30 -5.46 -16.07
CA TYR A 194 11.77 -4.89 -17.33
C TYR A 194 12.46 -5.93 -18.25
N GLY A 195 12.47 -7.20 -17.84
CA GLY A 195 13.23 -8.28 -18.47
C GLY A 195 14.51 -8.58 -17.70
N TRP A 196 15.04 -9.78 -17.92
CA TRP A 196 16.32 -10.21 -17.38
C TRP A 196 16.88 -11.38 -18.22
N ASP A 197 18.13 -11.78 -18.03
CA ASP A 197 18.73 -12.91 -18.77
C ASP A 197 18.02 -14.27 -18.54
N TRP A 198 17.14 -14.36 -17.55
CA TRP A 198 16.30 -15.52 -17.23
C TRP A 198 14.80 -15.22 -17.18
N GLY A 199 14.36 -13.98 -17.42
CA GLY A 199 12.99 -13.56 -17.16
C GLY A 199 12.40 -12.71 -18.28
N PRO A 200 11.10 -12.89 -18.61
CA PRO A 200 10.44 -12.09 -19.64
C PRO A 200 10.23 -10.65 -19.16
N ARG A 201 10.06 -9.75 -20.12
CA ARG A 201 9.69 -8.37 -19.90
C ARG A 201 8.17 -8.24 -19.71
N PHE A 202 7.74 -8.17 -18.46
CA PHE A 202 6.37 -7.81 -18.08
C PHE A 202 6.35 -6.59 -17.15
N VAL A 203 6.45 -5.42 -17.76
CA VAL A 203 6.37 -4.14 -17.06
C VAL A 203 4.90 -3.91 -16.66
N THR A 204 4.50 -4.52 -15.56
CA THR A 204 3.14 -4.47 -15.02
C THR A 204 2.91 -3.20 -14.18
N SER A 205 1.66 -3.00 -13.76
CA SER A 205 1.27 -2.05 -12.71
C SER A 205 0.20 -2.70 -11.85
N GLY A 206 -0.03 -2.20 -10.63
CA GLY A 206 -1.13 -2.67 -9.81
C GLY A 206 -0.99 -2.41 -8.33
N ILE A 207 -2.03 -2.80 -7.60
CA ILE A 207 -2.07 -2.79 -6.15
C ILE A 207 -1.52 -4.15 -5.68
N TRP A 208 -0.19 -4.26 -5.60
CA TRP A 208 0.51 -5.54 -5.49
C TRP A 208 0.56 -6.13 -4.07
N ARG A 209 0.09 -5.36 -3.07
CA ARG A 209 -0.06 -5.77 -1.67
C ARG A 209 -1.39 -5.26 -1.09
N PRO A 210 -1.81 -5.74 0.10
CA PRO A 210 -3.11 -5.41 0.69
C PRO A 210 -3.40 -3.91 0.82
N VAL A 211 -4.70 -3.60 0.82
CA VAL A 211 -5.22 -2.27 1.14
C VAL A 211 -6.12 -2.39 2.36
N THR A 212 -5.94 -1.48 3.32
CA THR A 212 -6.67 -1.55 4.60
C THR A 212 -7.13 -0.16 5.02
N LEU A 213 -8.37 -0.03 5.51
CA LEU A 213 -8.81 1.12 6.27
C LEU A 213 -8.52 0.89 7.75
N VAL A 214 -7.60 1.66 8.31
CA VAL A 214 -7.13 1.55 9.70
C VAL A 214 -7.72 2.69 10.52
N SER A 215 -8.21 2.37 11.72
CA SER A 215 -8.77 3.36 12.63
C SER A 215 -8.32 3.18 14.07
N TRP A 216 -7.99 4.29 14.73
CA TRP A 216 -7.55 4.33 16.12
C TRP A 216 -8.01 5.62 16.81
N ASP A 217 -8.01 5.62 18.14
CA ASP A 217 -8.30 6.81 18.93
C ASP A 217 -7.00 7.45 19.43
N ASN A 218 -6.58 7.15 20.67
CA ASN A 218 -5.55 7.92 21.35
C ASN A 218 -4.12 7.70 20.80
N ALA A 219 -3.75 6.44 20.55
CA ALA A 219 -2.39 6.09 20.14
C ALA A 219 -2.36 4.82 19.27
N ARG A 220 -1.33 4.71 18.43
CA ARG A 220 -1.00 3.53 17.63
C ARG A 220 0.49 3.24 17.76
N ILE A 221 0.85 1.99 17.98
CA ILE A 221 2.24 1.53 17.89
C ILE A 221 2.59 1.45 16.40
N GLU A 222 3.57 2.23 15.97
CA GLU A 222 3.98 2.25 14.56
C GLU A 222 5.06 1.23 14.24
N ASP A 223 5.98 1.02 15.19
CA ASP A 223 7.09 0.09 15.07
C ASP A 223 7.47 -0.45 16.46
N LEU A 224 7.98 -1.67 16.49
CA LEU A 224 8.60 -2.28 17.66
C LEU A 224 9.89 -2.95 17.22
N HIS A 225 11.01 -2.35 17.60
CA HIS A 225 12.33 -2.90 17.37
C HIS A 225 12.91 -3.46 18.67
N ILE A 226 13.24 -4.75 18.69
CA ILE A 226 13.98 -5.38 19.79
C ILE A 226 15.46 -5.42 19.40
N GLU A 227 16.25 -4.57 20.05
CA GLU A 227 17.69 -4.52 19.87
C GLU A 227 18.38 -5.50 20.82
N GLN A 228 19.05 -6.51 20.24
CA GLN A 228 19.84 -7.45 21.02
C GLN A 228 21.23 -6.90 21.31
N ASN A 229 21.42 -6.36 22.50
CA ASN A 229 22.68 -5.73 22.92
C ASN A 229 23.82 -6.71 23.22
N ARG A 230 23.52 -7.96 23.59
CA ARG A 230 24.53 -8.98 23.91
C ARG A 230 24.01 -10.40 23.73
N LEU A 231 24.94 -11.31 23.46
CA LEU A 231 24.73 -12.76 23.55
C LEU A 231 25.28 -13.22 24.91
N VAL A 232 24.51 -14.03 25.63
CA VAL A 232 25.00 -14.80 26.78
C VAL A 232 25.15 -16.26 26.33
N LYS A 233 26.30 -16.88 26.64
CA LYS A 233 26.47 -18.33 26.45
C LYS A 233 25.57 -19.05 27.46
N GLU A 234 24.83 -20.03 26.96
CA GLU A 234 24.08 -21.00 27.77
C GLU A 234 25.00 -21.77 28.73
#